data_AF-A0A1G2MS94-F1
#
_entry.id   AF-A0A1G2MS94-F1
#
_cell.length_a   1.000
_cell.length_b   1.000
_cell.length_c   1.000
_cell.angle_alpha   90.00
_cell.angle_beta   90.00
_cell.angle_gamma   90.00
#
_symmetry.space_group_name_H-M   'P 1'
#
loop_
_entity.id
_entity.type
_entity.pdbx_description
1 polymer ?
#
loop_
_entity_poly.entity_id
_entity_poly.type
_entity_poly.pdbx_seq_one_letter_code
_entity_poly.pdbx_strand_id
1 'polypeptide(L)'
;MHPKVNEPGYWNGPQSQDWSVIGAYADEVRIMLYGYSWQTSPPGPISPVSWVNDVLDFAETTLPTQKIVQGIPTYGLDWPASSAGTEYMWDQLMALANTYGVTIKWDNVSMSPWFQYTALGIQHSAWFENASSTEAKLNVNNLHNNAGIFIWRLGGENPRIWDSIRLKFGGVIVPKAPTATIKAGGVDTSITIPYNTSTVISWSSTDADSCLVSGTDWTGTSNAGVSTGNLTSTTAYTLNCSGPGGEASDSVVVNVNPPPPPPPAGDTTAPTVSITEPTAGSSVSKRVKVSASASDDVKVTKVLFYIDNNLLGTETSAPYITFWTTQKSGSGSHTIKAVAYDAAGNTGTAQISVTVK
;
A
#
# COMPACT_ATOMS: atom_id res chain seq x y z
N MET A 1 -8.61 -37.67 34.04
CA MET A 1 -7.85 -38.83 34.56
C MET A 1 -6.39 -38.69 34.19
N HIS A 2 -5.49 -39.13 35.06
CA HIS A 2 -4.06 -39.17 34.74
C HIS A 2 -3.80 -40.25 33.70
N PRO A 3 -2.91 -39.99 32.73
CA PRO A 3 -2.56 -40.94 31.70
C PRO A 3 -1.75 -42.12 32.27
N LYS A 4 -1.98 -43.32 31.75
CA LYS A 4 -1.17 -44.51 32.00
C LYS A 4 -1.26 -45.46 30.80
N VAL A 5 -0.23 -46.27 30.62
CA VAL A 5 -0.12 -47.24 29.50
C VAL A 5 -0.34 -48.68 29.95
N ASN A 6 -0.59 -48.89 31.24
CA ASN A 6 -0.81 -50.18 31.87
C ASN A 6 -1.39 -50.01 33.28
N GLU A 7 -1.97 -51.09 33.83
CA GLU A 7 -2.25 -51.22 35.26
C GLU A 7 -1.03 -51.80 36.02
N PRO A 8 -0.75 -51.35 37.26
CA PRO A 8 -1.49 -50.34 38.01
C PRO A 8 -1.09 -48.88 37.68
N GLY A 9 -0.11 -48.68 36.80
CA GLY A 9 0.54 -47.38 36.56
C GLY A 9 1.72 -47.09 37.50
N TYR A 10 2.48 -46.05 37.20
CA TYR A 10 3.84 -45.87 37.76
C TYR A 10 3.92 -45.03 39.05
N TRP A 11 2.84 -44.36 39.46
CA TRP A 11 2.79 -43.56 40.70
C TRP A 11 1.37 -43.50 41.27
N ASN A 12 1.24 -43.02 42.51
CA ASN A 12 0.02 -43.10 43.30
C ASN A 12 -1.24 -42.53 42.60
N GLY A 13 -1.10 -41.52 41.74
CA GLY A 13 -2.22 -40.89 41.03
C GLY A 13 -2.92 -41.85 40.07
N PRO A 14 -2.26 -42.32 38.99
CA PRO A 14 -2.82 -43.32 38.09
C PRO A 14 -3.23 -44.61 38.80
N GLN A 15 -2.51 -45.02 39.85
CA GLN A 15 -2.85 -46.19 40.67
C GLN A 15 -4.17 -46.04 41.41
N SER A 16 -4.53 -44.82 41.82
CA SER A 16 -5.81 -44.53 42.46
C SER A 16 -7.01 -44.46 41.50
N GLN A 17 -6.78 -44.69 40.20
CA GLN A 17 -7.76 -44.51 39.14
C GLN A 17 -8.00 -45.84 38.41
N ASP A 18 -9.02 -46.60 38.82
CA ASP A 18 -9.48 -47.78 38.08
C ASP A 18 -10.31 -47.32 36.88
N TRP A 19 -9.76 -47.47 35.67
CA TRP A 19 -10.37 -46.95 34.45
C TRP A 19 -11.65 -47.72 34.10
N SER A 20 -11.66 -49.05 34.27
CA SER A 20 -12.82 -49.89 33.99
C SER A 20 -14.00 -49.55 34.89
N VAL A 21 -13.74 -49.38 36.20
CA VAL A 21 -14.78 -48.99 37.16
C VAL A 21 -15.28 -47.58 36.87
N ILE A 22 -14.39 -46.61 36.65
CA ILE A 22 -14.79 -45.23 36.36
C ILE A 22 -15.61 -45.15 35.06
N GLY A 23 -15.17 -45.82 34.00
CA GLY A 23 -15.84 -45.86 32.70
C GLY A 23 -17.22 -46.52 32.70
N ALA A 24 -17.48 -47.43 33.65
CA ALA A 24 -18.80 -48.03 33.82
C ALA A 24 -19.86 -47.00 34.27
N TYR A 25 -19.45 -45.98 35.03
CA TYR A 25 -20.36 -44.97 35.58
C TYR A 25 -20.31 -43.63 34.86
N ALA A 26 -19.20 -43.26 34.25
CA ALA A 26 -19.04 -41.98 33.56
C ALA A 26 -19.66 -42.00 32.15
N ASP A 27 -20.26 -40.91 31.71
CA ASP A 27 -20.67 -40.72 30.30
C ASP A 27 -19.45 -40.51 29.40
N GLU A 28 -18.49 -39.71 29.88
CA GLU A 28 -17.21 -39.42 29.23
C GLU A 28 -16.06 -39.59 30.22
N VAL A 29 -14.92 -40.06 29.71
CA VAL A 29 -13.66 -40.15 30.42
C VAL A 29 -12.63 -39.25 29.73
N ARG A 30 -12.33 -38.13 30.38
CA ARG A 30 -11.34 -37.14 29.91
C ARG A 30 -9.96 -37.51 30.39
N ILE A 31 -9.10 -37.96 29.49
CA ILE A 31 -7.74 -38.39 29.82
C ILE A 31 -6.79 -37.22 29.57
N MET A 32 -6.04 -36.82 30.60
CA MET A 32 -5.06 -35.73 30.54
C MET A 32 -3.82 -36.22 29.78
N LEU A 33 -3.93 -36.37 28.47
CA LEU A 33 -2.85 -36.79 27.56
C LEU A 33 -1.83 -35.65 27.38
N TYR A 34 -1.30 -35.17 28.49
CA TYR A 34 -0.27 -34.15 28.62
C TYR A 34 0.38 -34.27 30.00
N GLY A 35 1.48 -33.55 30.21
CA GLY A 35 2.30 -33.70 31.41
C GLY A 35 3.22 -34.91 31.32
N TYR A 36 3.57 -35.35 30.11
CA TYR A 36 4.66 -36.31 29.89
C TYR A 36 5.98 -35.75 30.40
N SER A 37 6.24 -34.48 30.06
CA SER A 37 7.24 -33.63 30.73
C SER A 37 6.49 -32.57 31.54
N TRP A 38 6.95 -32.31 32.77
CA TRP A 38 6.34 -31.37 33.71
C TRP A 38 7.42 -30.49 34.38
N GLN A 39 7.03 -29.54 35.23
CA GLN A 39 7.96 -28.51 35.73
C GLN A 39 9.24 -29.07 36.36
N THR A 40 9.18 -30.20 37.07
CA THR A 40 10.36 -30.77 37.75
C THR A 40 10.94 -31.99 37.02
N SER A 41 10.45 -32.33 35.83
CA SER A 41 11.09 -33.34 34.97
C SER A 41 12.29 -32.75 34.23
N PRO A 42 13.13 -33.59 33.61
CA PRO A 42 14.00 -33.14 32.54
C PRO A 42 13.20 -32.46 31.40
N PRO A 43 13.83 -31.56 30.61
CA PRO A 43 13.17 -30.90 29.49
C PRO A 43 12.77 -31.89 28.41
N GLY A 44 11.56 -31.73 27.86
CA GLY A 44 11.05 -32.62 26.83
C GLY A 44 9.63 -32.26 26.35
N PRO A 45 9.08 -33.03 25.40
CA PRO A 45 7.75 -32.78 24.85
C PRO A 45 6.67 -32.86 25.94
N ILE A 46 5.67 -31.98 25.85
CA ILE A 46 4.55 -31.92 26.80
C ILE A 46 3.62 -33.12 26.62
N SER A 47 3.42 -33.52 25.36
CA SER A 47 2.56 -34.62 24.95
C SER A 47 3.10 -35.27 23.66
N PRO A 48 4.15 -36.10 23.74
CA PRO A 48 4.67 -36.82 22.58
C PRO A 48 3.58 -37.69 21.92
N VAL A 49 3.46 -37.64 20.59
CA VAL A 49 2.37 -38.32 19.85
C VAL A 49 2.40 -39.85 19.99
N SER A 50 3.59 -40.46 20.09
CA SER A 50 3.72 -41.90 20.30
C SER A 50 3.16 -42.33 21.64
N TRP A 51 3.48 -41.59 22.70
CA TRP A 51 2.95 -41.84 24.03
C TRP A 51 1.43 -41.59 24.11
N VAL A 52 0.91 -40.59 23.39
CA VAL A 52 -0.54 -40.40 23.25
C VAL A 52 -1.20 -41.66 22.68
N ASN A 53 -0.61 -42.25 21.64
CA ASN A 53 -1.09 -43.50 21.04
C ASN A 53 -1.06 -44.65 22.07
N ASP A 54 0.06 -44.86 22.77
CA ASP A 54 0.20 -45.93 23.76
C ASP A 54 -0.83 -45.82 24.90
N VAL A 55 -1.14 -44.60 25.34
CA VAL A 55 -2.14 -44.38 26.39
C VAL A 55 -3.55 -44.65 25.86
N LEU A 56 -3.85 -44.31 24.61
CA LEU A 56 -5.14 -44.58 23.98
C LEU A 56 -5.33 -46.08 23.69
N ASP A 57 -4.29 -46.77 23.20
CA ASP A 57 -4.28 -48.23 23.04
C ASP A 57 -4.66 -48.91 24.36
N PHE A 58 -4.06 -48.49 25.47
CA PHE A 58 -4.41 -49.01 26.79
C PHE A 58 -5.83 -48.61 27.22
N ALA A 59 -6.25 -47.35 26.97
CA ALA A 59 -7.58 -46.86 27.31
C ALA A 59 -8.67 -47.75 26.72
N GLU A 60 -8.53 -48.15 25.46
CA GLU A 60 -9.49 -48.98 24.73
C GLU A 60 -9.62 -50.41 25.28
N THR A 61 -8.62 -50.88 26.02
CA THR A 61 -8.73 -52.18 26.72
C THR A 61 -9.63 -52.12 27.97
N THR A 62 -9.93 -50.91 28.46
CA THR A 62 -10.66 -50.68 29.72
C THR A 62 -11.93 -49.84 29.55
N LEU A 63 -12.03 -49.07 28.47
CA LEU A 63 -13.09 -48.10 28.20
C LEU A 63 -13.66 -48.29 26.79
N PRO A 64 -14.97 -48.12 26.57
CA PRO A 64 -15.52 -47.96 25.22
C PRO A 64 -14.98 -46.69 24.54
N THR A 65 -14.56 -46.78 23.28
CA THR A 65 -14.01 -45.64 22.51
C THR A 65 -14.92 -44.42 22.49
N GLN A 66 -16.24 -44.63 22.48
CA GLN A 66 -17.26 -43.58 22.49
C GLN A 66 -17.33 -42.80 23.81
N LYS A 67 -16.60 -43.23 24.84
CA LYS A 67 -16.44 -42.49 26.11
C LYS A 67 -15.09 -41.81 26.23
N ILE A 68 -14.11 -42.14 25.40
CA ILE A 68 -12.73 -41.65 25.54
C ILE A 68 -12.63 -40.25 24.95
N VAL A 69 -12.19 -39.28 25.76
CA VAL A 69 -11.97 -37.89 25.34
C VAL A 69 -10.51 -37.52 25.56
N GLN A 70 -9.79 -37.26 24.47
CA GLN A 70 -8.36 -36.95 24.47
C GLN A 70 -8.07 -35.52 24.93
N GLY A 71 -7.16 -35.38 25.89
CA GLY A 71 -6.63 -34.07 26.29
C GLY A 71 -5.63 -33.51 25.29
N ILE A 72 -5.78 -32.25 24.91
CA ILE A 72 -4.85 -31.50 24.05
C ILE A 72 -4.25 -30.35 24.87
N PRO A 73 -2.92 -30.34 25.10
CA PRO A 73 -2.26 -29.20 25.73
C PRO A 73 -2.12 -28.04 24.75
N THR A 74 -2.29 -26.81 25.26
CA THR A 74 -2.06 -25.55 24.51
C THR A 74 -1.08 -24.65 25.27
N TYR A 75 -0.13 -25.26 25.96
CA TYR A 75 0.95 -24.61 26.67
C TYR A 75 2.28 -25.31 26.35
N GLY A 76 3.37 -24.64 26.66
CA GLY A 76 4.71 -25.20 26.67
C GLY A 76 5.40 -24.95 28.00
N LEU A 77 6.59 -25.51 28.13
CA LEU A 77 7.47 -25.31 29.28
C LEU A 77 8.85 -24.87 28.79
N ASP A 78 9.43 -23.90 29.48
CA ASP A 78 10.83 -23.49 29.32
C ASP A 78 11.61 -23.86 30.58
N TRP A 79 12.66 -24.67 30.42
CA TRP A 79 13.53 -25.12 31.49
C TRP A 79 14.89 -24.42 31.41
N PRO A 80 15.24 -23.59 32.42
CA PRO A 80 16.63 -23.21 32.64
C PRO A 80 17.45 -24.43 33.09
N ALA A 81 18.73 -24.48 32.70
CA ALA A 81 19.64 -25.55 33.11
C ALA A 81 19.65 -25.71 34.64
N SER A 82 19.48 -26.95 35.10
CA SER A 82 19.45 -27.31 36.52
C SER A 82 18.34 -26.64 37.36
N SER A 83 17.27 -26.15 36.72
CA SER A 83 16.10 -25.55 37.39
C SER A 83 14.79 -26.17 36.91
N ALA A 84 13.72 -25.94 37.67
CA ALA A 84 12.38 -26.29 37.26
C ALA A 84 11.91 -25.45 36.06
N GLY A 85 11.12 -26.07 35.20
CA GLY A 85 10.49 -25.44 34.04
C GLY A 85 9.34 -24.51 34.44
N THR A 86 9.15 -23.47 33.62
CA THR A 86 8.06 -22.49 33.76
C THR A 86 7.11 -22.62 32.57
N GLU A 87 5.81 -22.55 32.82
CA GLU A 87 4.78 -22.62 31.79
C GLU A 87 4.69 -21.33 30.98
N TYR A 88 4.55 -21.48 29.66
CA TYR A 88 4.34 -20.38 28.73
C TYR A 88 3.28 -20.74 27.69
N MET A 89 2.58 -19.73 27.20
CA MET A 89 1.67 -19.83 26.06
C MET A 89 2.43 -19.79 24.73
N TRP A 90 1.80 -20.21 23.64
CA TRP A 90 2.44 -20.28 22.32
C TRP A 90 3.03 -18.94 21.87
N ASP A 91 2.28 -17.85 21.99
CA ASP A 91 2.70 -16.50 21.59
C ASP A 91 3.90 -15.99 22.40
N GLN A 92 3.92 -16.26 23.71
CA GLN A 92 5.03 -15.92 24.60
C GLN A 92 6.31 -16.65 24.19
N LEU A 93 6.22 -17.92 23.81
CA LEU A 93 7.37 -18.69 23.32
C LEU A 93 7.84 -18.24 21.93
N MET A 94 6.92 -17.78 21.06
CA MET A 94 7.31 -17.18 19.78
C MET A 94 8.06 -15.86 20.01
N ALA A 95 7.57 -15.02 20.93
CA ALA A 95 8.24 -13.78 21.30
C ALA A 95 9.63 -14.05 21.90
N LEU A 96 9.75 -15.11 22.72
CA LEU A 96 11.02 -15.54 23.31
C LEU A 96 12.02 -16.00 22.23
N ALA A 97 11.60 -16.89 21.33
CA ALA A 97 12.44 -17.35 20.23
C ALA A 97 12.94 -16.19 19.35
N ASN A 98 12.06 -15.23 19.05
CA ASN A 98 12.41 -14.03 18.31
C ASN A 98 13.39 -13.12 19.07
N THR A 99 13.16 -12.91 20.37
CA THR A 99 14.02 -12.07 21.23
C THR A 99 15.46 -12.58 21.25
N TYR A 100 15.66 -13.89 21.26
CA TYR A 100 16.99 -14.50 21.27
C TYR A 100 17.50 -14.89 19.88
N GLY A 101 16.74 -14.62 18.80
CA GLY A 101 17.13 -14.91 17.43
C GLY A 101 17.35 -16.40 17.15
N VAL A 102 16.61 -17.28 17.84
CA VAL A 102 16.76 -18.73 17.73
C VAL A 102 15.70 -19.35 16.83
N THR A 103 16.11 -20.32 16.03
CA THR A 103 15.20 -21.07 15.16
C THR A 103 14.49 -22.17 15.94
N ILE A 104 13.16 -22.23 15.79
CA ILE A 104 12.34 -23.33 16.29
C ILE A 104 12.67 -24.60 15.51
N LYS A 105 13.03 -25.64 16.24
CA LYS A 105 13.30 -26.99 15.74
C LYS A 105 12.07 -27.87 15.91
N TRP A 106 12.07 -28.98 15.19
CA TRP A 106 11.01 -29.98 15.22
C TRP A 106 11.59 -31.35 15.55
N ASP A 107 10.97 -32.05 16.48
CA ASP A 107 11.28 -33.46 16.75
C ASP A 107 10.26 -34.37 16.07
N ASN A 108 10.73 -35.18 15.11
CA ASN A 108 9.88 -36.07 14.31
C ASN A 108 9.35 -37.27 15.09
N VAL A 109 9.95 -37.63 16.23
CA VAL A 109 9.50 -38.78 17.03
C VAL A 109 8.33 -38.37 17.91
N SER A 110 8.48 -37.30 18.69
CA SER A 110 7.40 -36.77 19.52
C SER A 110 6.37 -35.94 18.75
N MET A 111 6.68 -35.56 17.50
CA MET A 111 5.93 -34.58 16.70
C MET A 111 5.71 -33.28 17.48
N SER A 112 6.77 -32.75 18.10
CA SER A 112 6.70 -31.57 18.97
C SER A 112 7.77 -30.53 18.59
N PRO A 113 7.43 -29.23 18.58
CA PRO A 113 8.38 -28.16 18.39
C PRO A 113 9.17 -27.86 19.67
N TRP A 114 10.41 -27.42 19.49
CA TRP A 114 11.29 -27.02 20.59
C TRP A 114 12.34 -26.02 20.14
N PHE A 115 12.95 -25.30 21.09
CA PHE A 115 14.16 -24.53 20.84
C PHE A 115 15.01 -24.43 22.09
N GLN A 116 16.26 -24.00 21.93
CA GLN A 116 17.17 -23.69 23.01
C GLN A 116 17.72 -22.29 22.82
N TYR A 117 17.97 -21.59 23.91
CA TYR A 117 18.56 -20.26 23.92
C TYR A 117 19.43 -20.09 25.17
N THR A 118 20.20 -19.00 25.24
CA THR A 118 21.01 -18.67 26.42
C THR A 118 20.61 -17.30 26.94
N ALA A 119 20.23 -17.24 28.22
CA ALA A 119 19.88 -16.01 28.91
C ALA A 119 20.77 -15.85 30.14
N LEU A 120 21.46 -14.71 30.26
CA LEU A 120 22.35 -14.43 31.40
C LEU A 120 23.39 -15.55 31.66
N GLY A 121 23.87 -16.21 30.60
CA GLY A 121 24.83 -17.32 30.69
C GLY A 121 24.22 -18.67 31.06
N ILE A 122 22.91 -18.76 31.27
CA ILE A 122 22.18 -20.00 31.56
C ILE A 122 21.58 -20.53 30.25
N GLN A 123 21.75 -21.82 29.98
CA GLN A 123 21.10 -22.48 28.85
C GLN A 123 19.64 -22.80 29.19
N HIS A 124 18.74 -22.52 28.27
CA HIS A 124 17.32 -22.79 28.37
C HIS A 124 16.89 -23.78 27.29
N SER A 125 15.88 -24.60 27.59
CA SER A 125 15.28 -25.56 26.67
C SER A 125 13.77 -25.45 26.74
N ALA A 126 13.15 -24.99 25.65
CA ALA A 126 11.71 -24.80 25.57
C ALA A 126 11.05 -25.86 24.66
N TRP A 127 9.98 -26.48 25.13
CA TRP A 127 9.15 -27.44 24.40
C TRP A 127 7.69 -27.03 24.52
N PHE A 128 6.93 -27.13 23.42
CA PHE A 128 5.59 -26.56 23.36
C PHE A 128 4.74 -27.20 22.26
N GLU A 129 3.56 -26.63 22.04
CA GLU A 129 2.61 -27.10 21.05
C GLU A 129 2.37 -26.04 19.97
N ASN A 130 2.20 -26.48 18.72
CA ASN A 130 1.80 -25.62 17.60
C ASN A 130 0.68 -26.29 16.78
N ALA A 131 0.31 -25.68 15.66
CA ALA A 131 -0.72 -26.22 14.78
C ALA A 131 -0.40 -27.64 14.29
N SER A 132 0.85 -27.91 13.89
CA SER A 132 1.28 -29.21 13.36
C SER A 132 1.31 -30.30 14.44
N SER A 133 1.81 -30.00 15.64
CA SER A 133 1.85 -30.97 16.74
C SER A 133 0.45 -31.29 17.27
N THR A 134 -0.44 -30.28 17.27
CA THR A 134 -1.85 -30.47 17.58
C THR A 134 -2.51 -31.33 16.51
N GLU A 135 -2.33 -31.03 15.23
CA GLU A 135 -2.89 -31.82 14.14
C GLU A 135 -2.48 -33.30 14.19
N ALA A 136 -1.21 -33.58 14.48
CA ALA A 136 -0.73 -34.95 14.66
C ALA A 136 -1.49 -35.69 15.77
N LYS A 137 -1.75 -35.02 16.90
CA LYS A 137 -2.53 -35.57 18.03
C LYS A 137 -4.00 -35.79 17.65
N LEU A 138 -4.60 -34.86 16.91
CA LEU A 138 -5.98 -35.03 16.43
C LEU A 138 -6.11 -36.18 15.43
N ASN A 139 -5.07 -36.43 14.61
CA ASN A 139 -5.04 -37.59 13.72
C ASN A 139 -5.04 -38.90 14.49
N VAL A 140 -4.30 -38.97 15.60
CA VAL A 140 -4.35 -40.12 16.51
C VAL A 140 -5.75 -40.30 17.08
N ASN A 141 -6.39 -39.23 17.61
CA ASN A 141 -7.77 -39.32 18.09
C ASN A 141 -8.73 -39.96 17.07
N ASN A 142 -8.63 -39.53 15.81
CA ASN A 142 -9.48 -40.01 14.72
C ASN A 142 -9.16 -41.45 14.33
N LEU A 143 -7.88 -41.85 14.34
CA LEU A 143 -7.47 -43.24 14.07
C LEU A 143 -8.09 -44.21 15.09
N HIS A 144 -8.11 -43.79 16.35
CA HIS A 144 -8.72 -44.53 17.46
C HIS A 144 -10.26 -44.44 17.50
N ASN A 145 -10.88 -43.61 16.66
CA ASN A 145 -12.33 -43.38 16.64
C ASN A 145 -12.90 -43.01 18.03
N ASN A 146 -12.14 -42.19 18.78
CA ASN A 146 -12.50 -41.74 20.12
C ASN A 146 -13.53 -40.61 20.09
N ALA A 147 -14.28 -40.48 21.17
CA ALA A 147 -15.44 -39.59 21.29
C ALA A 147 -15.16 -38.12 20.98
N GLY A 148 -13.94 -37.64 21.27
CA GLY A 148 -13.54 -36.27 20.96
C GLY A 148 -12.33 -35.81 21.75
N ILE A 149 -12.18 -34.50 21.86
CA ILE A 149 -11.06 -33.85 22.55
C ILE A 149 -11.53 -32.88 23.63
N PHE A 150 -10.65 -32.56 24.58
CA PHE A 150 -10.77 -31.38 25.42
C PHE A 150 -9.44 -30.63 25.49
N ILE A 151 -9.50 -29.31 25.63
CA ILE A 151 -8.32 -28.43 25.53
C ILE A 151 -7.94 -27.91 26.91
N TRP A 152 -6.66 -28.04 27.26
CA TRP A 152 -6.07 -27.40 28.44
C TRP A 152 -4.93 -26.46 28.00
N ARG A 153 -5.16 -25.16 27.91
CA ARG A 153 -6.41 -24.40 28.18
C ARG A 153 -6.64 -23.32 27.12
N LEU A 154 -7.87 -22.81 27.02
CA LEU A 154 -8.21 -21.73 26.09
C LEU A 154 -7.34 -20.48 26.32
N GLY A 155 -6.90 -19.86 25.23
CA GLY A 155 -6.11 -18.63 25.22
C GLY A 155 -4.59 -18.84 25.19
N GLY A 156 -4.13 -20.09 25.22
CA GLY A 156 -2.70 -20.43 25.13
C GLY A 156 -2.24 -20.91 23.76
N GLU A 157 -3.19 -21.22 22.89
CA GLU A 157 -2.96 -21.94 21.65
C GLU A 157 -2.33 -21.12 20.52
N ASN A 158 -1.73 -21.83 19.58
CA ASN A 158 -1.55 -21.30 18.23
C ASN A 158 -2.95 -21.14 17.58
N PRO A 159 -3.35 -19.94 17.11
CA PRO A 159 -4.70 -19.73 16.57
C PRO A 159 -5.08 -20.66 15.41
N ARG A 160 -4.10 -21.19 14.66
CA ARG A 160 -4.34 -22.11 13.54
C ARG A 160 -4.86 -23.48 13.95
N ILE A 161 -4.80 -23.86 15.24
CA ILE A 161 -5.33 -25.17 15.67
C ILE A 161 -6.85 -25.29 15.45
N TRP A 162 -7.56 -24.15 15.48
CA TRP A 162 -9.02 -24.12 15.38
C TRP A 162 -9.51 -24.59 14.01
N ASP A 163 -8.75 -24.34 12.95
CA ASP A 163 -9.08 -24.81 11.61
C ASP A 163 -8.96 -26.33 11.52
N SER A 164 -7.88 -26.90 12.08
CA SER A 164 -7.68 -28.35 12.16
C SER A 164 -8.77 -29.04 13.00
N ILE A 165 -9.20 -28.43 14.10
CA ILE A 165 -10.27 -28.96 14.94
C ILE A 165 -11.60 -28.97 14.17
N ARG A 166 -11.97 -27.85 13.52
CA ARG A 166 -13.21 -27.76 12.74
C ARG A 166 -13.23 -28.79 11.60
N LEU A 167 -12.13 -28.90 10.86
CA LEU A 167 -11.97 -29.88 9.78
C LEU A 167 -12.22 -31.32 10.24
N LYS A 168 -11.71 -31.70 11.41
CA LYS A 168 -11.73 -33.09 11.88
C LYS A 168 -13.02 -33.48 12.60
N PHE A 169 -13.65 -32.54 13.30
CA PHE A 169 -14.85 -32.80 14.11
C PHE A 169 -16.13 -32.19 13.51
N GLY A 170 -16.14 -31.91 12.21
CA GLY A 170 -17.35 -31.47 11.48
C GLY A 170 -17.86 -30.10 11.89
N GLY A 171 -17.01 -29.26 12.49
CA GLY A 171 -17.34 -27.86 12.75
C GLY A 171 -17.42 -27.11 11.43
N VAL A 172 -18.37 -26.18 11.30
CA VAL A 172 -18.40 -25.25 10.17
C VAL A 172 -17.09 -24.45 10.18
N ILE A 173 -16.22 -24.67 9.20
CA ILE A 173 -15.12 -23.73 8.93
C ILE A 173 -15.79 -22.45 8.48
N VAL A 174 -15.89 -21.48 9.39
CA VAL A 174 -16.29 -20.12 9.03
C VAL A 174 -15.03 -19.50 8.47
N PRO A 175 -14.89 -19.35 7.14
CA PRO A 175 -13.66 -18.84 6.59
C PRO A 175 -13.56 -17.36 6.99
N LYS A 176 -12.36 -16.90 7.32
CA LYS A 176 -12.17 -15.53 7.79
C LYS A 176 -12.56 -14.56 6.67
N ALA A 177 -13.37 -13.55 7.03
CA ALA A 177 -13.76 -12.52 6.09
C ALA A 177 -12.52 -11.79 5.54
N PRO A 178 -12.44 -11.55 4.22
CA PRO A 178 -11.36 -10.77 3.65
C PRO A 178 -11.25 -9.37 4.27
N THR A 179 -10.06 -8.79 4.20
CA THR A 179 -9.86 -7.35 4.42
C THR A 179 -9.59 -6.65 3.09
N ALA A 180 -9.85 -5.35 3.00
CA ALA A 180 -9.53 -4.54 1.82
C ALA A 180 -9.01 -3.19 2.31
N THR A 181 -7.87 -2.76 1.79
CA THR A 181 -7.32 -1.42 2.05
C THR A 181 -6.70 -0.89 0.78
N ILE A 182 -7.14 0.28 0.32
CA ILE A 182 -6.62 0.95 -0.87
C ILE A 182 -6.15 2.37 -0.53
N LYS A 183 -4.98 2.74 -1.02
CA LYS A 183 -4.34 4.02 -0.74
C LYS A 183 -4.03 4.78 -2.01
N ALA A 184 -4.17 6.10 -1.97
CA ALA A 184 -3.73 7.01 -3.02
C ALA A 184 -2.58 7.88 -2.50
N GLY A 185 -1.46 7.93 -3.21
CA GLY A 185 -0.27 8.68 -2.78
C GLY A 185 0.29 8.22 -1.43
N GLY A 186 0.04 6.95 -1.05
CA GLY A 186 0.48 6.37 0.22
C GLY A 186 -0.43 6.62 1.43
N VAL A 187 -1.54 7.34 1.27
CA VAL A 187 -2.51 7.59 2.35
C VAL A 187 -3.84 6.91 2.10
N ASP A 188 -4.53 6.56 3.19
CA ASP A 188 -5.79 5.80 3.23
C ASP A 188 -7.03 6.71 3.12
N THR A 189 -6.87 7.85 2.44
CA THR A 189 -7.89 8.89 2.31
C THR A 189 -7.79 9.51 0.92
N SER A 190 -8.86 10.15 0.47
CA SER A 190 -8.87 10.90 -0.78
C SER A 190 -7.80 12.01 -0.81
N ILE A 191 -7.15 12.20 -1.95
CA ILE A 191 -6.11 13.22 -2.18
C ILE A 191 -6.53 14.18 -3.29
N THR A 192 -5.79 15.28 -3.44
CA THR A 192 -5.94 16.21 -4.59
C THR A 192 -4.60 16.35 -5.30
N ILE A 193 -4.61 16.24 -6.63
CA ILE A 193 -3.43 16.43 -7.48
C ILE A 193 -3.65 17.56 -8.50
N PRO A 194 -2.57 18.21 -9.00
CA PRO A 194 -2.68 19.17 -10.08
C PRO A 194 -3.26 18.56 -11.37
N TYR A 195 -3.88 19.40 -12.21
CA TYR A 195 -4.37 19.00 -13.53
C TYR A 195 -3.28 18.34 -14.38
N ASN A 196 -3.61 17.24 -15.07
CA ASN A 196 -2.73 16.51 -15.96
C ASN A 196 -1.44 16.00 -15.27
N THR A 197 -1.58 15.57 -14.02
CA THR A 197 -0.51 14.88 -13.26
C THR A 197 -1.00 13.51 -12.78
N SER A 198 -0.10 12.72 -12.22
CA SER A 198 -0.39 11.35 -11.77
C SER A 198 -0.12 11.17 -10.28
N THR A 199 -0.66 10.09 -9.73
CA THR A 199 -0.33 9.59 -8.40
C THR A 199 -0.14 8.08 -8.46
N VAL A 200 0.14 7.46 -7.31
CA VAL A 200 0.26 6.01 -7.15
C VAL A 200 -0.92 5.48 -6.35
N ILE A 201 -1.51 4.40 -6.82
CA ILE A 201 -2.50 3.60 -6.09
C ILE A 201 -1.81 2.34 -5.57
N SER A 202 -1.99 2.01 -4.30
CA SER A 202 -1.45 0.80 -3.67
C SER A 202 -2.53 0.12 -2.84
N TRP A 203 -2.46 -1.19 -2.66
CA TRP A 203 -3.45 -1.91 -1.86
C TRP A 203 -2.90 -3.17 -1.20
N SER A 204 -3.63 -3.62 -0.18
CA SER A 204 -3.37 -4.88 0.51
C SER A 204 -4.67 -5.50 1.01
N SER A 205 -4.68 -6.82 1.08
CA SER A 205 -5.76 -7.63 1.61
C SER A 205 -5.20 -8.82 2.39
N THR A 206 -5.93 -9.26 3.41
CA THR A 206 -5.75 -10.54 4.08
C THR A 206 -6.97 -11.41 3.83
N ASP A 207 -6.79 -12.73 3.77
CA ASP A 207 -7.87 -13.72 3.65
C ASP A 207 -8.72 -13.61 2.36
N ALA A 208 -8.29 -12.80 1.38
CA ALA A 208 -8.82 -12.80 0.02
C ALA A 208 -8.06 -13.77 -0.90
N ASP A 209 -8.78 -14.40 -1.81
CA ASP A 209 -8.21 -15.16 -2.92
C ASP A 209 -7.93 -14.24 -4.12
N SER A 210 -8.72 -13.18 -4.27
CA SER A 210 -8.58 -12.24 -5.38
C SER A 210 -9.00 -10.83 -5.00
N CYS A 211 -8.38 -9.84 -5.63
CA CYS A 211 -8.86 -8.46 -5.61
C CYS A 211 -8.74 -7.83 -6.99
N LEU A 212 -9.62 -6.86 -7.27
CA LEU A 212 -9.66 -6.06 -8.49
C LEU A 212 -9.98 -4.60 -8.12
N VAL A 213 -9.24 -3.66 -8.70
CA VAL A 213 -9.57 -2.23 -8.62
C VAL A 213 -10.53 -1.88 -9.76
N SER A 214 -11.76 -1.46 -9.43
CA SER A 214 -12.83 -1.16 -10.39
C SER A 214 -12.41 -0.15 -11.45
N GLY A 215 -12.76 -0.43 -12.71
CA GLY A 215 -12.45 0.45 -13.84
C GLY A 215 -11.01 0.37 -14.35
N THR A 216 -10.24 -0.61 -13.88
CA THR A 216 -8.86 -0.87 -14.30
C THR A 216 -8.63 -2.37 -14.50
N ASP A 217 -7.45 -2.72 -15.02
CA ASP A 217 -7.00 -4.11 -15.16
C ASP A 217 -6.16 -4.56 -13.95
N TRP A 218 -6.12 -3.75 -12.89
CA TRP A 218 -5.25 -3.96 -11.74
C TRP A 218 -5.84 -5.00 -10.79
N THR A 219 -5.12 -6.12 -10.67
CA THR A 219 -5.54 -7.30 -9.91
C THR A 219 -4.45 -7.77 -8.95
N GLY A 220 -4.82 -8.69 -8.06
CA GLY A 220 -3.94 -9.30 -7.08
C GLY A 220 -4.27 -8.87 -5.66
N THR A 221 -3.96 -9.71 -4.68
CA THR A 221 -4.33 -9.48 -3.26
C THR A 221 -3.49 -8.39 -2.58
N SER A 222 -2.38 -7.98 -3.20
CA SER A 222 -1.60 -6.81 -2.79
C SER A 222 -0.81 -6.22 -3.96
N ASN A 223 -0.54 -4.93 -3.88
CA ASN A 223 0.38 -4.23 -4.77
C ASN A 223 0.98 -3.02 -4.06
N ALA A 224 2.31 -2.91 -4.10
CA ALA A 224 3.05 -1.83 -3.43
C ALA A 224 2.87 -0.45 -4.10
N GLY A 225 2.37 -0.40 -5.34
CA GLY A 225 2.10 0.85 -6.05
C GLY A 225 2.04 0.68 -7.56
N VAL A 226 0.95 1.18 -8.16
CA VAL A 226 0.79 1.35 -9.61
C VAL A 226 0.42 2.80 -9.93
N SER A 227 1.00 3.35 -11.00
CA SER A 227 0.72 4.73 -11.41
C SER A 227 -0.68 4.84 -12.03
N THR A 228 -1.42 5.90 -11.69
CA THR A 228 -2.70 6.23 -12.32
C THR A 228 -2.58 6.66 -13.78
N GLY A 229 -1.37 6.97 -14.24
CA GLY A 229 -1.20 7.84 -15.40
C GLY A 229 -1.70 9.26 -15.12
N ASN A 230 -1.58 10.15 -16.10
CA ASN A 230 -2.02 11.52 -15.93
C ASN A 230 -3.54 11.61 -15.90
N LEU A 231 -4.08 12.24 -14.86
CA LEU A 231 -5.52 12.46 -14.71
C LEU A 231 -5.89 13.89 -15.06
N THR A 232 -6.93 14.04 -15.88
CA THR A 232 -7.54 15.32 -16.25
C THR A 232 -8.93 15.51 -15.62
N SER A 233 -9.44 14.48 -14.93
CA SER A 233 -10.72 14.48 -14.22
C SER A 233 -10.61 13.69 -12.91
N THR A 234 -11.42 14.09 -11.92
CA THR A 234 -11.53 13.38 -10.64
C THR A 234 -11.96 11.93 -10.88
N THR A 235 -11.20 10.99 -10.31
CA THR A 235 -11.42 9.54 -10.47
C THR A 235 -11.49 8.87 -9.12
N ALA A 236 -12.47 7.98 -8.93
CA ALA A 236 -12.59 7.12 -7.75
C ALA A 236 -12.03 5.73 -8.06
N TYR A 237 -11.22 5.20 -7.15
CA TYR A 237 -10.66 3.85 -7.22
C TYR A 237 -11.25 3.04 -6.08
N THR A 238 -11.99 1.98 -6.42
CA THR A 238 -12.59 1.05 -5.46
C THR A 238 -11.92 -0.30 -5.60
N LEU A 239 -11.28 -0.77 -4.52
CA LEU A 239 -10.77 -2.13 -4.41
C LEU A 239 -11.91 -3.04 -3.99
N ASN A 240 -12.15 -4.11 -4.73
CA ASN A 240 -13.05 -5.19 -4.31
C ASN A 240 -12.24 -6.47 -4.18
N CYS A 241 -12.31 -7.09 -3.02
CA CYS A 241 -11.63 -8.33 -2.68
C CYS A 241 -12.65 -9.42 -2.35
N SER A 242 -12.41 -10.63 -2.83
CA SER A 242 -13.22 -11.80 -2.54
C SER A 242 -12.35 -12.95 -2.05
N GLY A 243 -12.91 -13.73 -1.13
CA GLY A 243 -12.29 -14.93 -0.60
C GLY A 243 -13.34 -15.85 -0.01
N PRO A 244 -12.93 -16.98 0.58
CA PRO A 244 -13.86 -17.98 1.07
C PRO A 244 -14.76 -17.44 2.21
N GLY A 245 -14.32 -16.39 2.91
CA GLY A 245 -15.05 -15.75 4.01
C GLY A 245 -15.99 -14.63 3.59
N GLY A 246 -16.17 -14.41 2.29
CA GLY A 246 -17.05 -13.38 1.74
C GLY A 246 -16.30 -12.34 0.90
N GLU A 247 -16.77 -11.10 0.94
CA GLU A 247 -16.23 -9.99 0.17
C GLU A 247 -15.89 -8.81 1.09
N ALA A 248 -14.89 -8.02 0.68
CA ALA A 248 -14.55 -6.76 1.32
C ALA A 248 -14.23 -5.71 0.25
N SER A 249 -14.54 -4.45 0.53
CA SER A 249 -14.20 -3.36 -0.37
C SER A 249 -13.76 -2.12 0.38
N ASP A 250 -12.97 -1.30 -0.32
CA ASP A 250 -12.48 -0.02 0.15
C ASP A 250 -12.30 0.93 -1.03
N SER A 251 -12.33 2.25 -0.81
CA SER A 251 -12.26 3.23 -1.90
C SER A 251 -11.54 4.51 -1.53
N VAL A 252 -10.79 5.04 -2.50
CA VAL A 252 -10.16 6.37 -2.42
C VAL A 252 -10.51 7.20 -3.66
N VAL A 253 -10.58 8.51 -3.50
CA VAL A 253 -10.81 9.45 -4.61
C VAL A 253 -9.55 10.26 -4.86
N VAL A 254 -9.14 10.32 -6.13
CA VAL A 254 -8.08 11.23 -6.59
C VAL A 254 -8.77 12.43 -7.24
N ASN A 255 -8.89 13.52 -6.49
CA ASN A 255 -9.43 14.79 -6.99
C ASN A 255 -8.41 15.48 -7.89
N VAL A 256 -8.88 16.08 -8.98
CA VAL A 256 -8.02 16.81 -9.93
C VAL A 256 -8.38 18.29 -9.91
N ASN A 257 -7.38 19.15 -9.70
CA ASN A 257 -7.57 20.60 -9.80
C ASN A 257 -8.03 21.01 -11.21
N PRO A 258 -8.75 22.15 -11.36
CA PRO A 258 -9.14 22.65 -12.67
C PRO A 258 -7.93 22.87 -13.59
N PRO A 259 -8.09 22.72 -14.92
CA PRO A 259 -7.04 23.07 -15.86
C PRO A 259 -6.65 24.54 -15.71
N PRO A 260 -5.36 24.88 -15.86
CA PRO A 260 -4.95 26.27 -15.90
C PRO A 260 -5.66 27.00 -17.04
N PRO A 261 -6.07 28.27 -16.85
CA PRO A 261 -6.70 29.05 -17.91
C PRO A 261 -5.78 29.14 -19.14
N PRO A 262 -6.33 29.14 -20.36
CA PRO A 262 -5.52 29.35 -21.56
C PRO A 262 -4.77 30.70 -21.46
N PRO A 263 -3.53 30.79 -21.98
CA PRO A 263 -2.88 32.08 -22.15
C PRO A 263 -3.81 33.02 -22.95
N PRO A 264 -3.86 34.33 -22.63
CA PRO A 264 -4.54 35.29 -23.49
C PRO A 264 -3.98 35.17 -24.90
N ALA A 265 -4.85 35.13 -25.92
CA ALA A 265 -4.41 35.24 -27.30
C ALA A 265 -3.63 36.56 -27.43
N GLY A 266 -2.34 36.48 -27.77
CA GLY A 266 -1.53 37.66 -28.05
C GLY A 266 -2.11 38.41 -29.25
N ASP A 267 -1.99 39.74 -29.24
CA ASP A 267 -2.38 40.59 -30.36
C ASP A 267 -1.51 40.28 -31.59
N THR A 268 -2.14 39.85 -32.67
CA THR A 268 -1.49 39.49 -33.94
C THR A 268 -1.79 40.49 -35.07
N THR A 269 -2.60 41.51 -34.81
CA THR A 269 -3.01 42.48 -35.83
C THR A 269 -1.89 43.51 -35.99
N ALA A 270 -1.46 43.81 -37.22
CA ALA A 270 -0.43 44.81 -37.45
C ALA A 270 -1.03 46.23 -37.52
N PRO A 271 -0.33 47.26 -37.00
CA PRO A 271 -0.82 48.64 -37.06
C PRO A 271 -0.85 49.14 -38.51
N THR A 272 -1.79 50.04 -38.80
CA THR A 272 -1.85 50.78 -40.07
C THR A 272 -1.16 52.13 -39.93
N VAL A 273 -0.42 52.56 -40.96
CA VAL A 273 0.30 53.85 -40.97
C VAL A 273 0.24 54.50 -42.35
N SER A 274 0.17 55.83 -42.39
CA SER A 274 0.23 56.62 -43.62
C SER A 274 0.94 57.95 -43.38
N ILE A 275 1.80 58.36 -44.33
CA ILE A 275 2.48 59.66 -44.28
C ILE A 275 1.49 60.72 -44.78
N THR A 276 1.23 61.73 -43.95
CA THR A 276 0.25 62.79 -44.22
C THR A 276 0.89 64.07 -44.77
N GLU A 277 2.15 64.32 -44.44
CA GLU A 277 2.94 65.44 -44.95
C GLU A 277 4.42 65.05 -44.97
N PRO A 278 5.19 65.39 -46.02
CA PRO A 278 4.75 65.99 -47.28
C PRO A 278 3.96 65.00 -48.15
N THR A 279 3.32 65.48 -49.22
CA THR A 279 2.63 64.60 -50.18
C THR A 279 3.62 63.90 -51.10
N ALA A 280 3.28 62.70 -51.57
CA ALA A 280 4.11 61.93 -52.50
C ALA A 280 4.38 62.73 -53.78
N GLY A 281 5.64 62.75 -54.22
CA GLY A 281 6.11 63.47 -55.41
C GLY A 281 6.34 64.98 -55.21
N SER A 282 6.12 65.51 -54.00
CA SER A 282 6.32 66.94 -53.74
C SER A 282 7.79 67.37 -53.85
N SER A 283 8.00 68.64 -54.19
CA SER A 283 9.30 69.29 -54.10
C SER A 283 9.46 69.94 -52.73
N VAL A 284 10.56 69.66 -52.04
CA VAL A 284 10.81 70.13 -50.67
C VAL A 284 12.16 70.83 -50.55
N SER A 285 12.30 71.74 -49.59
CA SER A 285 13.56 72.45 -49.32
C SER A 285 13.61 72.96 -47.89
N LYS A 286 14.82 73.28 -47.41
CA LYS A 286 15.08 73.82 -46.07
C LYS A 286 14.61 72.85 -44.97
N ARG A 287 13.63 73.26 -44.18
CA ARG A 287 13.07 72.49 -43.07
C ARG A 287 11.69 71.99 -43.47
N VAL A 288 11.54 70.68 -43.54
CA VAL A 288 10.34 69.98 -44.00
C VAL A 288 9.68 69.33 -42.80
N LYS A 289 8.40 69.60 -42.60
CA LYS A 289 7.58 68.87 -41.64
C LYS A 289 7.26 67.49 -42.21
N VAL A 290 7.52 66.45 -41.44
CA VAL A 290 7.15 65.08 -41.77
C VAL A 290 6.13 64.60 -40.74
N SER A 291 4.93 64.27 -41.17
CA SER A 291 3.87 63.77 -40.27
C SER A 291 3.22 62.50 -40.79
N ALA A 292 2.69 61.69 -39.88
CA ALA A 292 1.96 60.47 -40.19
C ALA A 292 0.72 60.29 -39.30
N SER A 293 -0.26 59.52 -39.79
CA SER A 293 -1.32 58.93 -38.99
C SER A 293 -1.05 57.44 -38.80
N ALA A 294 -1.31 56.92 -37.60
CA ALA A 294 -1.21 55.49 -37.31
C ALA A 294 -2.36 55.03 -36.39
N SER A 295 -2.91 53.85 -36.65
CA SER A 295 -4.01 53.24 -35.89
C SER A 295 -3.88 51.72 -35.83
N ASP A 296 -4.42 51.14 -34.76
CA ASP A 296 -4.32 49.72 -34.43
C ASP A 296 -5.59 49.31 -33.65
N ASP A 297 -5.92 48.01 -33.59
CA ASP A 297 -7.09 47.50 -32.86
C ASP A 297 -6.88 47.52 -31.34
N VAL A 298 -5.63 47.42 -30.85
CA VAL A 298 -5.30 47.58 -29.43
C VAL A 298 -4.62 48.92 -29.16
N LYS A 299 -3.39 49.14 -29.65
CA LYS A 299 -2.62 50.36 -29.37
C LYS A 299 -1.32 50.45 -30.21
N VAL A 300 -1.13 51.57 -30.89
CA VAL A 300 0.19 51.98 -31.43
C VAL A 300 1.09 52.51 -30.30
N THR A 301 2.31 51.99 -30.18
CA THR A 301 3.31 52.40 -29.17
C THR A 301 4.29 53.46 -29.65
N LYS A 302 4.67 53.43 -30.94
CA LYS A 302 5.58 54.41 -31.55
C LYS A 302 5.51 54.41 -33.07
N VAL A 303 5.89 55.53 -33.68
CA VAL A 303 6.11 55.70 -35.12
C VAL A 303 7.53 56.20 -35.35
N LEU A 304 8.31 55.47 -36.15
CA LEU A 304 9.67 55.84 -36.55
C LEU A 304 9.64 56.44 -37.95
N PHE A 305 10.32 57.57 -38.13
CA PHE A 305 10.47 58.26 -39.42
C PHE A 305 11.89 58.11 -39.94
N TYR A 306 12.04 57.85 -41.24
CA TYR A 306 13.33 57.69 -41.90
C TYR A 306 13.42 58.51 -43.18
N ILE A 307 14.63 58.96 -43.50
CA ILE A 307 15.00 59.52 -44.82
C ILE A 307 16.08 58.61 -45.41
N ASP A 308 15.81 58.01 -46.57
CA ASP A 308 16.73 57.06 -47.24
C ASP A 308 17.25 55.97 -46.30
N ASN A 309 16.34 55.40 -45.51
CA ASN A 309 16.61 54.40 -44.46
C ASN A 309 17.43 54.89 -43.25
N ASN A 310 17.83 56.16 -43.19
CA ASN A 310 18.43 56.76 -42.00
C ASN A 310 17.34 57.27 -41.06
N LEU A 311 17.40 56.90 -39.77
CA LEU A 311 16.41 57.31 -38.78
C LEU A 311 16.44 58.83 -38.61
N LEU A 312 15.30 59.47 -38.84
CA LEU A 312 15.09 60.90 -38.64
C LEU A 312 14.59 61.19 -37.22
N GLY A 313 13.63 60.39 -36.72
CA GLY A 313 13.00 60.61 -35.43
C GLY A 313 12.05 59.48 -35.02
N THR A 314 11.66 59.48 -33.75
CA THR A 314 10.70 58.52 -33.17
C THR A 314 9.68 59.30 -32.37
N GLU A 315 8.40 59.06 -32.65
CA GLU A 315 7.28 59.72 -31.98
C GLU A 315 6.43 58.66 -31.28
N THR A 316 6.16 58.83 -29.98
CA THR A 316 5.43 57.85 -29.15
C THR A 316 3.97 58.21 -28.91
N SER A 317 3.50 59.35 -29.42
CA SER A 317 2.12 59.81 -29.28
C SER A 317 1.71 60.70 -30.46
N ALA A 318 0.43 60.63 -30.84
CA ALA A 318 -0.13 61.53 -31.84
C ALA A 318 -0.22 62.98 -31.29
N PRO A 319 -0.07 64.01 -32.14
CA PRO A 319 0.24 63.92 -33.57
C PRO A 319 1.72 63.51 -33.83
N TYR A 320 1.93 62.49 -34.66
CA TYR A 320 3.27 61.99 -34.99
C TYR A 320 3.92 62.93 -35.99
N ILE A 321 4.81 63.80 -35.51
CA ILE A 321 5.44 64.86 -36.30
C ILE A 321 6.92 64.92 -36.00
N THR A 322 7.75 64.95 -37.05
CA THR A 322 9.17 65.27 -36.97
C THR A 322 9.57 66.30 -38.02
N PHE A 323 10.82 66.76 -38.01
CA PHE A 323 11.33 67.76 -38.94
C PHE A 323 12.62 67.31 -39.60
N TRP A 324 12.62 67.30 -40.93
CA TRP A 324 13.78 67.02 -41.76
C TRP A 324 14.44 68.30 -42.25
N THR A 325 15.77 68.37 -42.21
CA THR A 325 16.56 69.48 -42.75
C THR A 325 17.29 69.02 -44.01
N THR A 326 16.83 69.46 -45.18
CA THR A 326 17.22 68.88 -46.48
C THR A 326 18.64 69.24 -46.92
N GLN A 327 19.24 70.32 -46.38
CA GLN A 327 20.59 70.75 -46.76
C GLN A 327 21.68 69.70 -46.49
N LYS A 328 21.41 68.73 -45.60
CA LYS A 328 22.34 67.64 -45.27
C LYS A 328 22.22 66.42 -46.19
N SER A 329 21.18 66.36 -47.04
CA SER A 329 20.82 65.16 -47.82
C SER A 329 21.22 65.25 -49.30
N GLY A 330 21.57 66.43 -49.82
CA GLY A 330 21.84 66.65 -51.24
C GLY A 330 20.57 66.92 -52.05
N SER A 331 20.70 67.47 -53.27
CA SER A 331 19.56 67.65 -54.19
C SER A 331 19.27 66.34 -54.92
N GLY A 332 17.99 66.01 -55.15
CA GLY A 332 17.59 64.76 -55.80
C GLY A 332 16.36 64.11 -55.18
N SER A 333 16.09 62.86 -55.57
CA SER A 333 14.97 62.07 -55.04
C SER A 333 15.36 61.46 -53.69
N HIS A 334 14.48 61.59 -52.70
CA HIS A 334 14.63 61.02 -51.36
C HIS A 334 13.37 60.24 -50.97
N THR A 335 13.55 59.15 -50.23
CA THR A 335 12.45 58.33 -49.72
C THR A 335 12.18 58.67 -48.25
N ILE A 336 10.95 59.06 -47.94
CA ILE A 336 10.45 59.18 -46.57
C ILE A 336 9.72 57.89 -46.23
N LYS A 337 10.10 57.24 -45.13
CA LYS A 337 9.47 56.02 -44.62
C LYS A 337 8.98 56.21 -43.18
N ALA A 338 7.76 55.79 -42.89
CA ALA A 338 7.18 55.74 -41.56
C ALA A 338 6.88 54.29 -41.16
N VAL A 339 7.29 53.87 -39.96
CA VAL A 339 7.07 52.53 -39.42
C VAL A 339 6.37 52.64 -38.07
N ALA A 340 5.14 52.15 -37.97
CA ALA A 340 4.38 52.08 -36.71
C ALA A 340 4.59 50.73 -36.03
N TYR A 341 4.68 50.74 -34.70
CA TYR A 341 4.77 49.55 -33.85
C TYR A 341 3.59 49.52 -32.87
N ASP A 342 3.08 48.34 -32.57
CA ASP A 342 2.13 48.12 -31.46
C ASP A 342 2.84 47.64 -30.18
N ALA A 343 2.09 47.13 -29.20
CA ALA A 343 2.63 46.59 -27.95
C ALA A 343 3.04 45.10 -28.05
N ALA A 344 2.54 44.36 -29.04
CA ALA A 344 2.87 42.96 -29.30
C ALA A 344 4.10 42.79 -30.21
N GLY A 345 4.60 43.88 -30.80
CA GLY A 345 5.74 43.92 -31.70
C GLY A 345 5.37 43.84 -33.19
N ASN A 346 4.08 43.87 -33.56
CA ASN A 346 3.71 43.91 -34.97
C ASN A 346 4.02 45.29 -35.56
N THR A 347 4.22 45.35 -36.88
CA THR A 347 4.64 46.58 -37.58
C THR A 347 3.86 46.86 -38.84
N GLY A 348 3.56 48.14 -39.04
CA GLY A 348 3.01 48.70 -40.28
C GLY A 348 4.00 49.66 -40.90
N THR A 349 4.11 49.69 -42.23
CA THR A 349 5.04 50.57 -42.94
C THR A 349 4.34 51.35 -44.06
N ALA A 350 4.67 52.63 -44.19
CA ALA A 350 4.33 53.48 -45.32
C ALA A 350 5.57 54.21 -45.83
N GLN A 351 5.62 54.48 -47.13
CA GLN A 351 6.71 55.24 -47.72
C GLN A 351 6.22 56.10 -48.89
N ILE A 352 6.88 57.24 -49.08
CA ILE A 352 6.67 58.15 -50.21
C ILE A 352 8.03 58.64 -50.72
N SER A 353 8.09 59.08 -51.98
CA SER A 353 9.26 59.74 -52.53
C SER A 353 9.00 61.23 -52.71
N VAL A 354 10.01 62.06 -52.48
CA VAL A 354 9.98 63.53 -52.67
C VAL A 354 11.27 64.00 -53.32
N THR A 355 11.26 65.20 -53.91
CA THR A 355 12.45 65.78 -54.56
C THR A 355 12.98 66.97 -53.76
N VAL A 356 14.24 66.92 -53.32
CA VAL A 356 14.95 68.05 -52.73
C VAL A 356 15.50 68.94 -53.84
N LYS A 357 15.16 70.24 -53.79
CA LYS A 357 15.69 71.26 -54.69
C LYS A 357 16.97 71.88 -54.13
#